data_AF-A0AAD5W5W9-F1
#
_entry.id   AF-A0AAD5W5W9-F1
#
_cell.length_a   1.000
_cell.length_b   1.000
_cell.length_c   1.000
_cell.angle_alpha   90.00
_cell.angle_beta   90.00
_cell.angle_gamma   90.00
#
_symmetry.space_group_name_H-M   'P 1'
#
loop_
_entity.id
_entity.type
_entity.pdbx_description
1 polymer ?
#
loop_
_entity_poly.entity_id
_entity_poly.type
_entity_poly.pdbx_seq_one_letter_code
_entity_poly.pdbx_strand_id
1 'polypeptide(L)'
;MHIPFLHNRVMKIRERTTGRIVCANCHLANKPVEIEVPQAVLPDTVFEAIVRIPYDMQLKQVLANGKKGGLNVGAVLILPEGFELAPTDRISPELKEKIGNLSFQSYRPNKKNILVIGPVPGGNRGRGQIYPDGSKSNNTVYNATSAEGESIKLDQPLTSNPNVGGFGQGDAEIVLQDPLRIQGLLFFFTSVVLAQVFLVLKKKQFEKVQLYEMNF
;
A
#
# COMPACT_ATOMS: atom_id res chain seq x y z
N MET A 1 7.01 4.28 -22.55
CA MET A 1 7.21 3.68 -21.21
C MET A 1 6.92 4.78 -20.20
N HIS A 2 5.73 4.81 -19.59
CA HIS A 2 5.37 5.89 -18.67
C HIS A 2 5.50 5.42 -17.23
N ILE A 3 6.50 5.99 -16.60
CA ILE A 3 6.96 5.76 -15.24
C ILE A 3 6.28 6.81 -14.35
N PRO A 4 6.05 6.55 -13.05
CA PRO A 4 5.66 7.56 -12.08
C PRO A 4 6.46 8.89 -12.13
N PHE A 5 7.67 8.91 -12.70
CA PHE A 5 8.49 10.10 -13.02
C PHE A 5 7.74 11.32 -13.57
N LEU A 6 6.71 11.13 -14.40
CA LEU A 6 5.95 12.25 -14.98
C LEU A 6 5.12 13.01 -13.95
N HIS A 7 4.78 12.38 -12.82
CA HIS A 7 4.04 13.04 -11.74
C HIS A 7 4.90 14.00 -10.91
N ASN A 8 6.24 14.02 -11.08
CA ASN A 8 7.14 14.82 -10.27
C ASN A 8 7.12 16.33 -10.61
N ARG A 9 6.61 16.73 -11.78
CA ARG A 9 6.75 18.13 -12.27
C ARG A 9 5.62 19.09 -11.88
N VAL A 10 4.39 18.64 -11.63
CA VAL A 10 3.25 19.56 -11.36
C VAL A 10 2.25 19.02 -10.31
N MET A 11 1.89 17.74 -10.34
CA MET A 11 0.75 17.23 -9.56
C MET A 11 1.04 16.96 -8.08
N LYS A 12 -0.01 16.85 -7.25
CA LYS A 12 0.02 16.21 -5.93
C LYS A 12 -0.22 14.71 -6.11
N ILE A 13 0.40 13.87 -5.29
CA ILE A 13 0.32 12.40 -5.47
C ILE A 13 -1.02 11.80 -5.01
N ARG A 14 -1.66 12.43 -4.02
CA ARG A 14 -2.97 12.10 -3.45
C ARG A 14 -3.88 13.30 -3.58
N GLU A 15 -5.10 13.08 -4.08
CA GLU A 15 -6.14 14.09 -4.09
C GLU A 15 -6.57 14.43 -2.66
N ARG A 16 -6.64 15.72 -2.33
CA ARG A 16 -6.83 16.20 -0.94
C ARG A 16 -8.19 15.83 -0.34
N THR A 17 -9.22 15.72 -1.18
CA THR A 17 -10.62 15.53 -0.78
C THR A 17 -11.02 14.06 -0.76
N THR A 18 -10.71 13.32 -1.84
CA THR A 18 -11.14 11.92 -2.02
C THR A 18 -10.15 10.90 -1.46
N GLY A 19 -8.89 11.30 -1.23
CA GLY A 19 -7.80 10.37 -0.92
C GLY A 19 -7.33 9.50 -2.10
N ARG A 20 -7.90 9.68 -3.29
CA ARG A 20 -7.54 8.94 -4.52
C ARG A 20 -6.09 9.26 -4.94
N ILE A 21 -5.33 8.23 -5.28
CA ILE A 21 -3.99 8.37 -5.87
C ILE A 21 -4.08 8.73 -7.35
N VAL A 22 -3.30 9.71 -7.81
CA VAL A 22 -3.37 10.25 -9.18
C VAL A 22 -3.08 9.23 -10.29
N CYS A 23 -2.40 8.12 -9.98
CA CYS A 23 -2.24 6.99 -10.90
C CYS A 23 -3.59 6.51 -11.47
N ALA A 24 -4.65 6.55 -10.67
CA ALA A 24 -6.00 6.17 -11.05
C ALA A 24 -6.67 7.11 -12.08
N ASN A 25 -6.06 8.25 -12.42
CA ASN A 25 -6.54 9.15 -13.48
C ASN A 25 -6.09 8.68 -14.87
N CYS A 26 -4.95 7.96 -14.95
CA CYS A 26 -4.43 7.40 -16.20
C CYS A 26 -4.64 5.88 -16.29
N HIS A 27 -4.63 5.17 -15.16
CA HIS A 27 -4.87 3.73 -15.06
C HIS A 27 -6.30 3.50 -14.56
N LEU A 28 -7.23 3.23 -15.47
CA LEU A 28 -8.68 3.26 -15.21
C LEU A 28 -9.24 1.93 -14.71
N ALA A 29 -8.57 0.80 -14.99
CA ALA A 29 -8.96 -0.50 -14.45
C ALA A 29 -8.50 -0.66 -13.00
N ASN A 30 -9.33 -1.28 -12.15
CA ASN A 30 -9.00 -1.58 -10.76
C ASN A 30 -8.48 -3.02 -10.62
N LYS A 31 -7.46 -3.24 -9.79
CA LYS A 31 -6.88 -4.55 -9.42
C LYS A 31 -6.47 -4.53 -7.94
N PRO A 32 -6.76 -5.56 -7.13
CA PRO A 32 -6.48 -5.55 -5.69
C PRO A 32 -4.97 -5.42 -5.40
N VAL A 33 -4.59 -4.75 -4.32
CA VAL A 33 -3.20 -4.68 -3.81
C VAL A 33 -3.26 -4.93 -2.32
N GLU A 34 -2.31 -5.70 -1.80
CA GLU A 34 -2.18 -5.97 -0.37
C GLU A 34 -0.88 -5.32 0.13
N ILE A 35 -0.92 -4.80 1.34
CA ILE A 35 0.23 -4.18 2.01
C ILE A 35 0.38 -4.84 3.38
N GLU A 36 1.54 -5.42 3.64
CA GLU A 36 1.91 -6.00 4.92
C GLU A 36 2.97 -5.10 5.57
N VAL A 37 2.69 -4.62 6.77
CA VAL A 37 3.60 -3.86 7.63
C VAL A 37 3.51 -4.41 9.05
N PRO A 38 4.56 -4.26 9.88
CA PRO A 38 4.45 -4.57 11.30
C PRO A 38 3.38 -3.70 11.95
N GLN A 39 2.55 -4.29 12.81
CA GLN A 39 1.53 -3.56 13.58
C GLN A 39 2.15 -2.40 14.39
N ALA A 40 3.33 -2.63 14.96
CA ALA A 40 4.05 -1.64 15.74
C ALA A 40 5.56 -1.70 15.45
N VAL A 41 6.22 -0.54 15.49
CA VAL A 41 7.68 -0.40 15.36
C VAL A 41 8.22 0.55 16.42
N LEU A 42 9.45 0.33 16.85
CA LEU A 42 10.16 1.24 17.75
C LEU A 42 10.83 2.38 16.96
N PRO A 43 11.15 3.52 17.59
CA PRO A 43 11.96 4.58 16.99
C PRO A 43 13.31 4.06 16.47
N ASP A 44 13.85 4.73 15.44
CA ASP A 44 15.12 4.41 14.75
C ASP A 44 15.32 2.91 14.39
N THR A 45 14.22 2.21 14.10
CA THR A 45 14.26 0.78 13.74
C THR A 45 13.98 0.60 12.24
N VAL A 46 14.83 -0.18 11.56
CA VAL A 46 14.60 -0.59 10.16
C VAL A 46 13.60 -1.75 10.15
N PHE A 47 12.57 -1.65 9.32
CA PHE A 47 11.54 -2.67 9.15
C PHE A 47 11.19 -2.86 7.66
N GLU A 48 10.58 -3.99 7.34
CA GLU A 48 10.12 -4.33 5.99
C GLU A 48 8.65 -3.91 5.79
N ALA A 49 8.33 -3.33 4.63
CA ALA A 49 6.96 -3.05 4.20
C ALA A 49 6.72 -3.75 2.85
N ILE A 50 5.97 -4.85 2.87
CA ILE A 50 5.78 -5.72 1.72
C ILE A 50 4.54 -5.28 0.96
N VAL A 51 4.68 -4.93 -0.32
CA VAL A 51 3.55 -4.56 -1.19
C VAL A 51 3.32 -5.70 -2.18
N ARG A 52 2.28 -6.51 -1.96
CA ARG A 52 1.89 -7.61 -2.85
C ARG A 52 0.98 -7.09 -3.95
N ILE A 53 1.43 -7.25 -5.18
CA ILE A 53 0.71 -6.78 -6.37
C ILE A 53 0.44 -8.00 -7.28
N PRO A 54 -0.55 -8.85 -6.95
CA PRO A 54 -0.84 -10.06 -7.70
C PRO A 54 -1.21 -9.76 -9.16
N TYR A 55 -0.68 -10.55 -10.10
CA TYR A 55 -1.09 -10.51 -11.51
C TYR A 55 -0.86 -11.87 -12.16
N ASP A 56 -1.56 -12.12 -13.26
CA ASP A 56 -1.38 -13.33 -14.06
C ASP A 56 -0.17 -13.18 -14.99
N MET A 57 0.83 -14.04 -14.79
CA MET A 57 2.07 -14.11 -15.57
C MET A 57 1.84 -14.59 -17.01
N GLN A 58 0.74 -15.29 -17.30
CA GLN A 58 0.41 -15.79 -18.63
C GLN A 58 -0.20 -14.69 -19.53
N LEU A 59 -0.88 -13.71 -18.94
CA LEU A 59 -1.47 -12.60 -19.67
C LEU A 59 -0.39 -11.66 -20.23
N LYS A 60 -0.60 -11.23 -21.48
CA LYS A 60 0.27 -10.29 -22.18
C LYS A 60 -0.51 -9.05 -22.58
N GLN A 61 0.05 -7.88 -22.31
CA GLN A 61 -0.54 -6.60 -22.67
C GLN A 61 -0.18 -6.16 -24.08
N VAL A 62 -0.96 -5.25 -24.66
CA VAL A 62 -0.60 -4.55 -25.90
C VAL A 62 0.45 -3.47 -25.60
N LEU A 63 1.63 -3.59 -26.21
CA LEU A 63 2.70 -2.61 -26.13
C LEU A 63 2.41 -1.37 -27.00
N ALA A 64 3.23 -0.32 -26.86
CA ALA A 64 3.08 0.91 -27.66
C ALA A 64 3.24 0.67 -29.18
N ASN A 65 3.93 -0.40 -29.58
CA ASN A 65 4.09 -0.82 -30.99
C ASN A 65 3.01 -1.81 -31.47
N GLY A 66 1.94 -2.01 -30.70
CA GLY A 66 0.85 -2.94 -31.03
C GLY A 66 1.14 -4.44 -30.78
N LYS A 67 2.41 -4.83 -30.57
CA LYS A 67 2.76 -6.23 -30.27
C LYS A 67 2.35 -6.60 -28.84
N LYS A 68 2.06 -7.89 -28.60
CA LYS A 68 1.84 -8.42 -27.24
C LYS A 68 3.17 -8.57 -26.51
N GLY A 69 3.23 -8.14 -25.25
CA GLY A 69 4.41 -8.23 -24.41
C GLY A 69 4.10 -8.40 -22.92
N GLY A 70 5.14 -8.60 -22.12
CA GLY A 70 5.01 -8.76 -20.67
C GLY A 70 4.39 -7.53 -19.99
N LEU A 71 3.71 -7.76 -18.88
CA LEU A 71 3.29 -6.69 -17.98
C LEU A 71 4.48 -6.22 -17.16
N ASN A 72 4.32 -5.02 -16.63
CA ASN A 72 5.09 -4.56 -15.49
C ASN A 72 4.11 -4.56 -14.24
N VAL A 73 4.69 -4.48 -13.03
CA VAL A 73 4.39 -4.29 -11.57
C VAL A 73 4.01 -2.91 -10.95
N GLY A 74 4.97 -2.28 -10.22
CA GLY A 74 5.11 -0.82 -9.99
C GLY A 74 4.33 -0.24 -8.82
N ALA A 75 4.96 0.62 -8.00
CA ALA A 75 4.35 1.11 -6.76
C ALA A 75 4.72 2.57 -6.41
N VAL A 76 3.82 3.16 -5.61
CA VAL A 76 4.01 4.40 -4.87
C VAL A 76 3.67 4.09 -3.42
N LEU A 77 4.63 4.29 -2.51
CA LEU A 77 4.45 4.09 -1.08
C LEU A 77 4.44 5.45 -0.38
N ILE A 78 3.38 5.74 0.37
CA ILE A 78 3.23 6.97 1.14
C ILE A 78 3.34 6.60 2.62
N LEU A 79 4.45 6.99 3.23
CA LEU A 79 4.72 6.75 4.65
C LEU A 79 4.28 7.95 5.51
N PRO A 80 4.03 7.76 6.82
CA PRO A 80 3.85 8.87 7.76
C PRO A 80 5.05 9.82 7.76
N GLU A 81 4.86 11.06 8.23
CA GLU A 81 5.99 11.99 8.34
C GLU A 81 7.01 11.51 9.39
N GLY A 82 8.30 11.75 9.14
CA GLY A 82 9.42 11.21 9.92
C GLY A 82 9.95 9.85 9.44
N PHE A 83 9.15 9.08 8.69
CA PHE A 83 9.63 7.85 8.04
C PHE A 83 10.34 8.16 6.72
N GLU A 84 11.47 7.51 6.47
CA GLU A 84 12.21 7.61 5.20
C GLU A 84 12.80 6.25 4.79
N LEU A 85 13.32 6.14 3.56
CA LEU A 85 14.01 4.95 3.09
C LEU A 85 15.25 4.68 3.97
N ALA A 86 15.39 3.46 4.47
CA ALA A 86 16.52 3.06 5.30
C ALA A 86 17.87 3.29 4.57
N PRO A 87 18.85 3.94 5.20
CA PRO A 87 20.21 4.07 4.66
C PRO A 87 20.84 2.70 4.35
N THR A 88 21.61 2.61 3.26
CA THR A 88 22.15 1.32 2.76
C THR A 88 23.09 0.61 3.72
N ASP A 89 23.67 1.32 4.67
CA ASP A 89 24.49 0.81 5.79
C ASP A 89 23.64 0.16 6.90
N ARG A 90 22.39 0.63 7.12
CA ARG A 90 21.47 0.10 8.13
C ARG A 90 20.68 -1.14 7.67
N ILE A 91 20.67 -1.46 6.37
CA ILE A 91 19.94 -2.61 5.81
C ILE A 91 20.77 -3.90 5.94
N SER A 92 20.19 -4.94 6.53
CA SER A 92 20.81 -6.26 6.68
C SER A 92 21.09 -6.95 5.33
N PRO A 93 22.06 -7.88 5.24
CA PRO A 93 22.35 -8.59 3.99
C PRO A 93 21.13 -9.33 3.42
N GLU A 94 20.32 -9.97 4.27
CA GLU A 94 19.10 -10.67 3.87
C GLU A 94 18.06 -9.72 3.24
N LEU A 95 17.87 -8.53 3.83
CA LEU A 95 16.96 -7.52 3.26
C LEU A 95 17.50 -6.94 1.95
N LYS A 96 18.83 -6.82 1.79
CA LYS A 96 19.44 -6.40 0.51
C LYS A 96 19.18 -7.42 -0.60
N GLU A 97 19.26 -8.71 -0.30
CA GLU A 97 18.95 -9.77 -1.26
C GLU A 97 17.46 -9.74 -1.68
N LYS A 98 16.53 -9.61 -0.71
CA LYS A 98 15.09 -9.43 -0.97
C LYS A 98 14.78 -8.19 -1.80
N ILE A 99 15.48 -7.09 -1.56
CA ILE A 99 15.37 -5.83 -2.34
C ILE A 99 15.87 -6.01 -3.78
N GLY A 100 16.93 -6.79 -3.99
CA GLY A 100 17.51 -7.07 -5.30
C GLY A 100 17.76 -5.80 -6.12
N ASN A 101 17.19 -5.73 -7.32
CA ASN A 101 17.36 -4.63 -8.27
C ASN A 101 16.25 -3.55 -8.20
N LEU A 102 15.52 -3.44 -7.09
CA LEU A 102 14.50 -2.40 -6.92
C LEU A 102 15.13 -1.00 -6.82
N SER A 103 14.74 -0.11 -7.73
CA SER A 103 15.08 1.32 -7.64
C SER A 103 14.00 2.06 -6.86
N PHE A 104 14.39 2.64 -5.72
CA PHE A 104 13.58 3.55 -4.91
C PHE A 104 13.98 4.99 -5.20
N GLN A 105 13.00 5.87 -5.39
CA GLN A 105 13.23 7.30 -5.55
C GLN A 105 12.25 8.10 -4.71
N SER A 106 12.71 9.15 -4.04
CA SER A 106 11.80 10.09 -3.37
C SER A 106 10.98 10.85 -4.43
N TYR A 107 9.68 10.97 -4.20
CA TYR A 107 8.76 11.65 -5.12
C TYR A 107 9.14 13.12 -5.37
N ARG A 108 9.70 13.79 -4.34
CA ARG A 108 10.32 15.12 -4.45
C ARG A 108 11.54 15.17 -3.52
N PRO A 109 12.57 15.99 -3.81
CA PRO A 109 13.75 16.13 -2.94
C PRO A 109 13.39 16.44 -1.46
N ASN A 110 12.33 17.24 -1.25
CA ASN A 110 11.89 17.66 0.08
C ASN A 110 10.82 16.73 0.70
N LYS A 111 10.48 15.60 0.07
CA LYS A 111 9.49 14.63 0.56
C LYS A 111 10.04 13.20 0.46
N LYS A 112 10.91 12.87 1.42
CA LYS A 112 11.52 11.54 1.58
C LYS A 112 10.54 10.44 1.99
N ASN A 113 9.46 10.79 2.68
CA ASN A 113 8.43 9.85 3.14
C ASN A 113 7.50 9.34 2.01
N ILE A 114 7.68 9.83 0.78
CA ILE A 114 6.91 9.38 -0.38
C ILE A 114 7.89 8.73 -1.34
N LEU A 115 7.83 7.40 -1.44
CA LEU A 115 8.73 6.58 -2.23
C LEU A 115 8.04 6.11 -3.50
N VAL A 116 8.76 6.24 -4.61
CA VAL A 116 8.38 5.78 -5.94
C VAL A 116 9.26 4.59 -6.28
N ILE A 117 8.64 3.47 -6.67
CA ILE A 117 9.34 2.21 -6.93
C ILE A 117 9.08 1.75 -8.38
N GLY A 118 10.16 1.60 -9.14
CA GLY A 118 10.14 1.03 -10.50
C GLY A 118 10.43 2.02 -11.65
N PRO A 119 10.39 1.55 -12.91
CA PRO A 119 9.83 0.28 -13.35
C PRO A 119 10.86 -0.86 -13.33
N VAL A 120 10.57 -1.87 -12.53
CA VAL A 120 11.11 -3.23 -12.65
C VAL A 120 10.62 -3.86 -14.00
N PRO A 121 11.25 -4.91 -14.54
CA PRO A 121 10.57 -5.88 -15.40
C PRO A 121 9.58 -6.64 -14.53
N GLY A 122 8.27 -6.47 -14.78
CA GLY A 122 7.34 -6.61 -13.66
C GLY A 122 7.37 -5.39 -12.72
N GLY A 123 7.42 -4.12 -13.25
CA GLY A 123 7.26 -2.80 -12.52
C GLY A 123 6.28 -1.62 -12.91
N ASN A 124 5.09 -1.78 -13.54
CA ASN A 124 3.86 -0.92 -13.60
C ASN A 124 2.65 -1.73 -14.22
N ARG A 125 1.55 -2.07 -13.49
CA ARG A 125 0.43 -3.04 -13.82
C ARG A 125 -0.25 -2.81 -15.18
N GLY A 126 0.44 -3.21 -16.24
CA GLY A 126 0.08 -2.83 -17.60
C GLY A 126 0.20 -1.32 -17.87
N ARG A 127 0.01 -0.93 -19.12
CA ARG A 127 0.07 0.48 -19.54
C ARG A 127 -1.19 1.25 -19.16
N GLY A 128 -1.05 2.51 -18.77
CA GLY A 128 -2.16 3.44 -18.59
C GLY A 128 -2.95 3.66 -19.89
N GLN A 129 -4.21 4.05 -19.74
CA GLN A 129 -5.19 4.29 -20.81
C GLN A 129 -5.05 5.68 -21.41
N ILE A 130 -4.73 6.69 -20.59
CA ILE A 130 -4.68 8.12 -20.95
C ILE A 130 -3.27 8.68 -20.75
N TYR A 131 -2.81 9.53 -21.68
CA TYR A 131 -1.55 10.25 -21.62
C TYR A 131 -1.67 11.61 -20.90
N PRO A 132 -0.57 12.23 -20.44
CA PRO A 132 -0.61 13.51 -19.71
C PRO A 132 -1.17 14.71 -20.52
N ASP A 133 -1.20 14.62 -21.85
CA ASP A 133 -1.82 15.59 -22.76
C ASP A 133 -3.35 15.37 -22.94
N GLY A 134 -3.92 14.37 -22.26
CA GLY A 134 -5.32 13.97 -22.39
C GLY A 134 -5.59 12.99 -23.53
N SER A 135 -4.61 12.65 -24.37
CA SER A 135 -4.80 11.73 -25.49
C SER A 135 -5.01 10.28 -25.03
N LYS A 136 -5.85 9.53 -25.77
CA LYS A 136 -6.09 8.11 -25.52
C LYS A 136 -4.94 7.26 -26.10
N SER A 137 -4.44 6.31 -25.31
CA SER A 137 -3.49 5.30 -25.76
C SER A 137 -4.16 4.14 -26.49
N ASN A 138 -3.38 3.34 -27.21
CA ASN A 138 -3.83 2.07 -27.79
C ASN A 138 -4.10 0.94 -26.74
N ASN A 139 -4.14 1.24 -25.44
CA ASN A 139 -4.53 0.31 -24.37
C ASN A 139 -5.88 0.69 -23.73
N THR A 140 -6.81 1.21 -24.53
CA THR A 140 -8.19 1.55 -24.14
C THR A 140 -9.17 1.28 -25.30
N VAL A 141 -10.47 1.39 -25.01
CA VAL A 141 -11.55 1.26 -26.01
C VAL A 141 -11.70 2.55 -26.83
N TYR A 142 -11.88 2.40 -28.13
CA TYR A 142 -12.29 3.48 -29.04
C TYR A 142 -13.81 3.44 -29.27
N ASN A 143 -14.46 4.60 -29.19
CA ASN A 143 -15.90 4.76 -29.36
C ASN A 143 -16.20 5.43 -30.71
N ALA A 144 -17.41 5.22 -31.24
CA ALA A 144 -17.89 5.88 -32.44
C ALA A 144 -18.11 7.39 -32.22
N THR A 145 -17.56 8.21 -33.12
CA THR A 145 -17.64 9.69 -33.08
C THR A 145 -18.65 10.27 -34.08
N SER A 146 -18.98 9.54 -35.16
CA SER A 146 -20.05 9.86 -36.11
C SER A 146 -20.60 8.56 -36.71
N ALA A 147 -21.87 8.57 -37.11
CA ALA A 147 -22.57 7.43 -37.69
C ALA A 147 -22.83 7.67 -39.18
N GLU A 148 -21.80 7.46 -40.01
CA GLU A 148 -21.95 7.45 -41.47
C GLU A 148 -21.94 6.00 -41.99
N GLY A 149 -23.01 5.58 -42.65
CA GLY A 149 -23.15 4.28 -43.31
C GLY A 149 -23.77 3.15 -42.49
N GLU A 150 -23.68 3.17 -41.16
CA GLU A 150 -24.26 2.15 -40.28
C GLU A 150 -24.96 2.81 -39.07
N SER A 151 -26.02 2.18 -38.55
CA SER A 151 -26.90 2.71 -37.47
C SER A 151 -26.26 2.66 -36.07
N ILE A 152 -24.99 3.00 -35.99
CA ILE A 152 -24.15 3.02 -34.79
C ILE A 152 -24.64 4.12 -33.86
N LYS A 153 -24.88 3.79 -32.59
CA LYS A 153 -25.24 4.80 -31.59
C LYS A 153 -24.00 5.62 -31.21
N LEU A 154 -24.19 6.90 -30.94
CA LEU A 154 -23.12 7.74 -30.35
C LEU A 154 -22.58 7.05 -29.08
N ASP A 155 -21.26 7.10 -28.90
CA ASP A 155 -20.52 6.42 -27.83
C ASP A 155 -20.53 4.88 -27.83
N GLN A 156 -21.08 4.21 -28.86
CA GLN A 156 -20.95 2.77 -29.02
C GLN A 156 -19.46 2.36 -29.15
N PRO A 157 -18.99 1.34 -28.40
CA PRO A 157 -17.61 0.88 -28.49
C PRO A 157 -17.35 0.15 -29.81
N LEU A 158 -16.32 0.58 -30.55
CA LEU A 158 -15.90 -0.01 -31.82
C LEU A 158 -14.89 -1.15 -31.64
N THR A 159 -14.20 -1.21 -30.51
CA THR A 159 -13.15 -2.19 -30.22
C THR A 159 -13.38 -2.89 -28.88
N SER A 160 -12.99 -4.16 -28.78
CA SER A 160 -12.87 -4.81 -27.47
C SER A 160 -11.77 -4.13 -26.62
N ASN A 161 -11.85 -4.27 -25.29
CA ASN A 161 -10.87 -3.66 -24.39
C ASN A 161 -9.58 -4.51 -24.33
N PRO A 162 -8.42 -4.01 -24.78
CA PRO A 162 -7.16 -4.76 -24.74
C PRO A 162 -6.49 -4.78 -23.36
N ASN A 163 -6.99 -4.00 -22.39
CA ASN A 163 -6.30 -3.80 -21.12
C ASN A 163 -6.50 -4.96 -20.14
N VAL A 164 -5.42 -5.71 -19.91
CA VAL A 164 -5.31 -6.75 -18.87
C VAL A 164 -4.73 -6.24 -17.54
N GLY A 165 -4.26 -4.99 -17.50
CA GLY A 165 -3.67 -4.35 -16.32
C GLY A 165 -4.68 -3.66 -15.40
N GLY A 166 -4.19 -2.77 -14.54
CA GLY A 166 -5.01 -1.92 -13.66
C GLY A 166 -4.26 -1.38 -12.45
N PHE A 167 -4.70 -0.25 -11.92
CA PHE A 167 -4.17 0.31 -10.68
C PHE A 167 -4.91 -0.27 -9.46
N GLY A 168 -4.27 -0.24 -8.30
CA GLY A 168 -4.89 -0.60 -7.03
C GLY A 168 -4.33 0.25 -5.90
N GLN A 169 -5.18 0.55 -4.94
CA GLN A 169 -4.83 1.26 -3.71
C GLN A 169 -5.17 0.34 -2.54
N GLY A 170 -4.24 0.25 -1.60
CA GLY A 170 -4.45 -0.33 -0.27
C GLY A 170 -3.91 0.66 0.75
N ASP A 171 -4.51 0.66 1.94
CA ASP A 171 -4.06 1.43 3.09
C ASP A 171 -3.68 0.43 4.20
N ALA A 172 -2.68 0.78 5.01
CA ALA A 172 -2.24 -0.01 6.16
C ALA A 172 -1.83 0.91 7.31
N GLU A 173 -2.04 0.45 8.54
CA GLU A 173 -1.73 1.21 9.75
C GLU A 173 -0.45 0.70 10.41
N ILE A 174 0.33 1.62 10.99
CA ILE A 174 1.57 1.33 11.71
C ILE A 174 1.64 2.18 12.98
N VAL A 175 1.86 1.53 14.12
CA VAL A 175 1.96 2.21 15.42
C VAL A 175 3.43 2.47 15.74
N LEU A 176 3.83 3.74 15.77
CA LEU A 176 5.12 4.12 16.35
C LEU A 176 5.02 3.99 17.87
N GLN A 177 5.70 2.99 18.43
CA GLN A 177 5.52 2.55 19.80
C GLN A 177 6.68 2.99 20.70
N ASP A 178 6.34 3.55 21.85
CA ASP A 178 7.29 4.03 22.85
C ASP A 178 7.60 2.91 23.87
N PRO A 179 8.88 2.49 24.04
CA PRO A 179 9.26 1.48 25.03
C PRO A 179 8.80 1.79 26.46
N LEU A 180 8.77 3.06 26.86
CA LEU A 180 8.36 3.46 28.21
C LEU A 180 6.87 3.20 28.46
N ARG A 181 6.02 3.32 27.42
CA ARG A 181 4.59 2.99 27.51
C ARG A 181 4.38 1.49 27.71
N ILE A 182 5.17 0.65 27.05
CA ILE A 182 5.12 -0.81 27.24
C ILE A 182 5.55 -1.15 28.68
N GLN A 183 6.65 -0.58 29.16
CA GLN A 183 7.13 -0.82 30.54
C GLN A 183 6.09 -0.40 31.59
N GLY A 184 5.48 0.77 31.44
CA GLY A 184 4.40 1.23 32.32
C GLY A 184 3.16 0.31 32.28
N LEU A 185 2.78 -0.17 31.09
CA LEU A 185 1.66 -1.12 30.92
C LEU A 185 1.94 -2.47 31.59
N LEU A 186 3.16 -3.00 31.47
CA LEU A 186 3.56 -4.24 32.13
C LEU A 186 3.52 -4.11 33.66
N PHE A 187 4.05 -3.01 34.21
CA PHE A 187 3.96 -2.72 35.65
C PHE A 187 2.50 -2.62 36.12
N PHE A 188 1.65 -1.93 35.34
CA PHE A 188 0.22 -1.84 35.62
C PHE A 188 -0.45 -3.22 35.66
N PHE A 189 -0.21 -4.08 34.65
CA PHE A 189 -0.73 -5.44 34.64
C PHE A 189 -0.23 -6.29 35.82
N THR A 190 1.05 -6.20 36.19
CA THR A 190 1.56 -6.87 37.40
C THR A 190 0.85 -6.38 38.66
N SER A 191 0.63 -5.07 38.81
CA SER A 191 -0.07 -4.51 39.97
C SER A 191 -1.55 -4.94 40.04
N VAL A 192 -2.25 -5.02 38.91
CA VAL A 192 -3.64 -5.49 38.83
C VAL A 192 -3.74 -6.97 39.17
N VAL A 193 -2.87 -7.83 38.62
CA VAL A 193 -2.85 -9.27 38.95
C VAL A 193 -2.54 -9.49 40.43
N LEU A 194 -1.58 -8.76 40.99
CA LEU A 194 -1.25 -8.80 42.42
C LEU A 194 -2.43 -8.37 43.30
N ALA A 195 -3.13 -7.29 42.93
CA ALA A 195 -4.34 -6.85 43.63
C ALA A 195 -5.48 -7.87 43.54
N GLN A 196 -5.71 -8.49 42.37
CA GLN A 196 -6.69 -9.56 42.19
C GLN A 196 -6.38 -10.78 43.07
N VAL A 197 -5.12 -11.21 43.13
CA VAL A 197 -4.67 -12.31 44.01
C VAL A 197 -4.93 -11.96 45.47
N PHE A 198 -4.55 -10.76 45.93
CA PHE A 198 -4.78 -10.35 47.31
C PHE A 198 -6.28 -10.24 47.66
N LEU A 199 -7.12 -9.75 46.75
CA LEU A 199 -8.58 -9.71 46.96
C LEU A 199 -9.18 -11.12 47.07
N VAL A 200 -8.75 -12.07 46.23
CA VAL A 200 -9.21 -13.47 46.30
C VAL A 200 -8.72 -14.15 47.58
N LEU A 201 -7.45 -13.97 47.96
CA LEU A 201 -6.91 -14.50 49.22
C LEU A 201 -7.62 -13.90 50.43
N LYS A 202 -7.90 -12.59 50.44
CA LYS A 202 -8.62 -11.93 51.52
C LYS A 202 -10.08 -12.40 51.61
N LYS A 203 -10.75 -12.59 50.47
CA LYS A 203 -12.09 -13.22 50.42
C LYS A 203 -12.07 -14.62 51.02
N LYS A 204 -11.12 -15.47 50.59
CA LYS A 204 -10.96 -16.84 51.12
C LYS A 204 -10.61 -16.88 52.61
N GLN A 205 -9.90 -15.87 53.12
CA GLN A 205 -9.62 -15.71 54.54
C GLN A 205 -10.87 -15.29 55.33
N PHE A 206 -11.72 -14.44 54.76
CA PHE A 206 -12.99 -14.01 55.37
C PHE A 206 -14.04 -15.14 55.37
N GLU A 207 -14.20 -15.86 54.25
CA GLU A 207 -15.07 -17.05 54.14
C GLU A 207 -14.76 -18.09 55.24
N LYS A 208 -13.48 -18.29 55.59
CA LYS A 208 -13.08 -19.16 56.70
C LYS A 208 -13.54 -18.63 58.06
N VAL A 209 -13.45 -17.32 58.31
CA VAL A 209 -13.86 -16.73 59.60
C VAL A 209 -15.38 -16.84 59.78
N GLN A 210 -16.17 -16.55 58.74
CA GLN A 210 -17.63 -16.71 58.79
C GLN A 210 -18.06 -18.15 59.10
N LEU A 211 -17.34 -19.15 58.55
CA LEU A 211 -17.58 -20.57 58.87
C LEU A 211 -17.31 -20.93 60.34
N TYR A 212 -16.40 -20.23 61.02
CA TYR A 212 -16.15 -20.43 62.46
C TYR A 212 -17.13 -19.66 63.35
N GLU A 213 -17.54 -18.46 62.95
CA GLU A 213 -18.44 -17.62 63.75
C GLU A 213 -19.93 -17.97 63.58
N MET A 214 -20.28 -18.82 62.60
CA MET A 214 -21.65 -19.25 62.28
C MET A 214 -22.68 -18.12 62.01
N ASN A 215 -22.21 -16.88 61.88
CA ASN A 215 -23.00 -15.73 61.47
C ASN A 215 -22.73 -15.43 59.99
N PHE A 216 -23.81 -15.40 59.20
CA PHE A 216 -23.80 -15.22 57.75
C PHE A 216 -24.08 -13.75 57.36
#